data_AF-A0A517SCS4-F1
#
_entry.id   AF-A0A517SCS4-F1
#
_cell.length_a   1.000
_cell.length_b   1.000
_cell.length_c   1.000
_cell.angle_alpha   90.00
_cell.angle_beta   90.00
_cell.angle_gamma   90.00
#
_symmetry.space_group_name_H-M   'P 1'
#
loop_
_entity.id
_entity.type
_entity.pdbx_description
1 polymer ?
#
loop_
_entity_poly.entity_id
_entity_poly.type
_entity_poly.pdbx_seq_one_letter_code
_entity_poly.pdbx_strand_id
1 'polypeptide(L)' 'MSLAKEIAKFACGAEAFHACMHGYLWLSGTNLEVFGIHQTPLWNALGGVINGLASLSLGIYAWRGAGRSAVAQ' A
#
# COMPACT_ATOMS: atom_id res chain seq x y z
N MET A 1 21.11 6.19 -5.68
CA MET A 1 19.63 6.26 -5.53
C MET A 1 19.31 7.36 -4.52
N SER A 2 18.24 8.15 -4.69
CA SER A 2 17.94 9.24 -3.74
C SER A 2 17.22 8.72 -2.49
N LEU A 3 17.45 9.35 -1.34
CA LEU A 3 16.78 9.03 -0.07
C LEU A 3 15.25 9.01 -0.22
N ALA A 4 14.69 9.99 -0.93
CA ALA A 4 13.25 10.06 -1.18
C ALA A 4 12.69 8.82 -1.91
N LYS A 5 13.47 8.18 -2.78
CA LYS A 5 13.04 6.94 -3.44
C LYS A 5 13.12 5.73 -2.53
N GLU A 6 14.10 5.64 -1.64
CA GLU A 6 14.15 4.56 -0.64
C GLU A 6 12.98 4.68 0.35
N ILE A 7 12.67 5.89 0.82
CA ILE A 7 11.48 6.15 1.64
C ILE A 7 10.21 5.73 0.89
N ALA A 8 10.10 6.06 -0.41
CA ALA A 8 8.94 5.68 -1.20
C ALA A 8 8.80 4.15 -1.38
N LYS A 9 9.90 3.39 -1.48
CA LYS A 9 9.83 1.92 -1.50
C LYS A 9 9.29 1.36 -0.19
N PHE A 10 9.82 1.85 0.93
CA PHE A 10 9.36 1.42 2.25
C PHE A 10 7.87 1.74 2.45
N ALA A 11 7.47 2.98 2.16
CA ALA A 11 6.08 3.40 2.24
C ALA A 11 5.19 2.60 1.28
N CYS A 12 5.62 2.34 0.05
CA CYS A 12 4.89 1.48 -0.90
C CYS A 12 4.60 0.09 -0.31
N GLY A 13 5.58 -0.54 0.35
CA GLY A 13 5.40 -1.82 1.04
C GLY A 13 4.44 -1.73 2.23
N ALA A 14 4.54 -0.69 3.04
CA ALA A 14 3.63 -0.46 4.15
C ALA A 14 2.18 -0.29 3.68
N GLU A 15 1.95 0.52 2.65
CA GLU A 15 0.62 0.71 2.06
C GLU A 15 0.08 -0.57 1.41
N ALA A 16 0.93 -1.36 0.75
CA ALA A 16 0.54 -2.65 0.19
C ALA A 16 0.08 -3.62 1.29
N PHE A 17 0.79 -3.68 2.41
CA PHE A 17 0.40 -4.48 3.56
C PHE A 17 -0.97 -4.07 4.10
N HIS A 18 -1.21 -2.76 4.30
CA HIS A 18 -2.52 -2.27 4.76
C HIS A 18 -3.64 -2.59 3.77
N ALA A 19 -3.40 -2.44 2.46
CA ALA A 19 -4.36 -2.79 1.43
C ALA A 19 -4.76 -4.27 1.51
N CYS A 20 -3.77 -5.17 1.65
CA CYS A 20 -4.01 -6.59 1.83
C CYS A 20 -4.71 -6.93 3.14
N MET A 21 -4.32 -6.30 4.24
CA MET A 21 -4.92 -6.52 5.57
C MET A 21 -6.40 -6.11 5.56
N HIS A 22 -6.71 -4.93 5.03
CA HIS A 22 -8.10 -4.49 4.85
C HIS A 22 -8.88 -5.39 3.88
N GLY A 23 -8.27 -5.82 2.77
CA GLY A 23 -8.88 -6.80 1.86
C GLY A 23 -9.21 -8.12 2.54
N TYR A 24 -8.30 -8.64 3.36
CA TYR A 24 -8.53 -9.85 4.17
C TYR A 24 -9.69 -9.66 5.16
N LEU A 25 -9.69 -8.56 5.93
CA LEU A 25 -10.77 -8.28 6.89
C LEU A 25 -12.12 -8.14 6.19
N TRP A 26 -12.16 -7.48 5.04
CA TRP A 26 -13.38 -7.33 4.24
C TRP A 26 -13.92 -8.68 3.75
N LEU A 27 -13.06 -9.51 3.15
CA LEU A 27 -13.47 -10.78 2.54
C LEU A 27 -13.77 -11.89 3.57
N SER A 28 -13.04 -11.91 4.69
CA SER A 28 -13.24 -12.92 5.74
C SER A 28 -14.39 -12.58 6.69
N GLY A 29 -14.84 -11.33 6.73
CA GLY A 29 -15.79 -10.84 7.73
C GLY A 29 -15.19 -10.78 9.15
N THR A 30 -13.87 -10.82 9.28
CA THR A 30 -13.19 -10.71 10.58
C THR A 30 -13.42 -9.32 11.16
N ASN A 31 -13.98 -9.24 12.36
CA ASN A 31 -14.13 -8.00 13.09
C ASN A 31 -12.81 -7.66 13.81
N LEU A 32 -12.16 -6.60 13.36
CA LEU A 32 -10.99 -6.03 14.03
C LEU A 32 -11.40 -4.73 14.73
N GLU A 33 -11.03 -4.60 16.00
CA GLU A 33 -11.19 -3.37 16.76
C GLU A 33 -9.81 -2.80 17.09
N VAL A 34 -9.62 -1.52 16.81
CA VAL A 34 -8.34 -0.83 17.05
C VAL A 34 -8.64 0.46 17.79
N PHE A 35 -8.06 0.62 18.98
CA PHE A 35 -8.29 1.79 19.86
C PHE A 35 -9.79 2.10 20.10
N GLY A 36 -10.64 1.08 20.23
CA GLY A 36 -12.08 1.27 20.42
C GLY A 36 -12.89 1.50 19.13
N ILE A 37 -12.24 1.48 17.96
CA ILE A 37 -12.90 1.68 16.67
C ILE A 37 -13.08 0.33 15.97
N HIS A 38 -14.33 -0.07 15.76
CA HIS A 38 -14.66 -1.25 14.98
C HIS A 38 -14.47 -1.01 13.48
N GLN A 39 -13.64 -1.84 12.86
CA GLN A 39 -13.45 -1.85 11.41
C GLN A 39 -14.64 -2.54 10.73
N THR A 40 -15.56 -1.74 10.20
CA THR A 40 -16.72 -2.24 9.46
C THR A 40 -16.33 -2.75 8.07
N PRO A 41 -17.13 -3.60 7.41
CA PRO A 41 -16.86 -4.06 6.05
C PRO A 41 -16.66 -2.91 5.05
N LEU A 42 -17.45 -1.83 5.18
CA LEU A 42 -17.30 -0.64 4.35
C LEU A 42 -15.97 0.07 4.62
N TRP A 43 -15.56 0.22 5.88
CA TRP A 43 -14.26 0.80 6.24
C TRP A 43 -13.09 0.00 5.68
N ASN A 44 -13.17 -1.33 5.76
CA ASN A 44 -12.16 -2.21 5.19
C ASN A 44 -12.11 -2.12 3.65
N ALA A 45 -13.26 -2.06 2.98
CA ALA A 45 -13.28 -1.88 1.53
C ALA A 45 -12.61 -0.55 1.11
N LEU A 46 -12.96 0.55 1.79
CA LEU A 46 -12.38 1.87 1.52
C LEU A 46 -10.88 1.92 1.82
N GLY A 47 -10.46 1.39 2.97
CA GLY A 47 -9.04 1.29 3.35
C GLY A 47 -8.25 0.49 2.31
N GLY A 48 -8.76 -0.68 1.90
CA GLY A 48 -8.16 -1.50 0.85
C GLY A 48 -7.90 -0.73 -0.45
N VAL A 49 -8.88 0.02 -0.93
CA VAL A 49 -8.76 0.82 -2.16
C VAL A 49 -7.78 1.98 -1.98
N ILE A 50 -7.89 2.75 -0.89
CA ILE A 50 -7.06 3.93 -0.66
C ILE A 50 -5.59 3.53 -0.51
N ASN A 51 -5.29 2.57 0.36
CA ASN A 51 -3.92 2.08 0.57
C ASN A 51 -3.38 1.42 -0.71
N GLY A 52 -4.22 0.70 -1.47
CA GLY A 52 -3.83 0.12 -2.76
C GLY A 52 -3.40 1.19 -3.78
N LEU A 53 -4.18 2.25 -3.95
CA LEU A 53 -3.85 3.37 -4.84
C LEU A 53 -2.62 4.14 -4.37
N ALA A 54 -2.45 4.33 -3.06
CA ALA A 54 -1.25 4.94 -2.48
C ALA A 54 0.00 4.10 -2.76
N SER A 55 -0.08 2.78 -2.54
CA SER A 55 1.01 1.85 -2.83
C SER A 55 1.41 1.86 -4.30
N LEU A 56 0.43 1.82 -5.22
CA LEU A 56 0.69 1.90 -6.66
C LEU A 56 1.39 3.20 -7.04
N SER A 57 0.92 4.33 -6.52
CA SER A 57 1.49 5.65 -6.80
C SER A 57 2.94 5.76 -6.30
N LEU A 58 3.20 5.29 -5.08
CA LEU A 58 4.54 5.25 -4.49
C LEU A 58 5.47 4.31 -5.25
N GLY A 59 4.98 3.14 -5.66
CA GLY A 59 5.74 2.20 -6.47
C GLY A 59 6.12 2.79 -7.82
N ILE A 60 5.17 3.39 -8.54
CA ILE A 60 5.45 4.08 -9.81
C ILE A 60 6.56 5.12 -9.61
N TYR A 61 6.48 5.94 -8.57
CA TYR A 61 7.50 6.95 -8.27
C TYR A 61 8.87 6.35 -7.90
N ALA A 62 8.89 5.38 -6.98
CA ALA A 62 10.12 4.78 -6.44
C ALA A 62 10.97 4.13 -7.54
N TRP A 63 10.32 3.43 -8.47
CA TRP A 63 10.98 2.72 -9.58
C TRP A 63 11.03 3.51 -10.89
N ARG A 64 10.47 4.72 -10.96
CA ARG A 64 10.50 5.55 -12.18
C ARG A 64 11.95 5.81 -12.62
N GLY A 65 12.29 5.36 -13.83
CA GLY A 65 13.61 5.58 -14.44
C GLY A 65 14.68 4.54 -14.12
N ALA A 66 14.47 3.61 -13.18
CA ALA A 66 15.41 2.52 -12.92
C ALA A 66 15.52 1.55 -14.11
N GLY A 67 14.40 1.28 -14.80
CA GLY A 67 14.37 0.42 -15.98
C GLY A 67 15.04 1.00 -17.24
N ARG A 68 15.16 2.34 -17.35
CA ARG A 68 15.86 2.97 -18.48
C ARG A 68 17.38 2.86 -18.37
N SER A 69 17.92 2.81 -17.14
CA SER A 69 19.35 2.63 -16.90
C SER A 69 19.78 1.17 -17.09
N ALA A 70 18.90 0.20 -16.82
CA ALA A 70 19.21 -1.23 -16.95
C ALA A 70 19.25 -1.74 -18.41
N VAL A 71 18.61 -1.03 -19.36
CA VAL A 71 18.61 -1.38 -20.80
C VAL A 71 19.73 -0.66 -21.56
N ALA A 72 20.33 0.37 -20.96
CA ALA A 72 21.40 1.18 -21.57
C ALA A 72 22.82 0.76 -21.13
N GLN A 73 22.94 -0.34 -20.37
CA GLN A 73 24.20 -0.99 -19.99
C GLN A 73 24.32 -2.32 -20.73
#